data_AF-A0A8C9L788-F1
#
_entry.id   AF-A0A8C9L788-F1
#
_cell.length_a   1.000
_cell.length_b   1.000
_cell.length_c   1.000
_cell.angle_alpha   90.00
_cell.angle_beta   90.00
_cell.angle_gamma   90.00
#
_symmetry.space_group_name_H-M   'P 1'
#
loop_
_entity.id
_entity.type
_entity.pdbx_description
1 polymer ?
#
loop_
_entity_poly.entity_id
_entity_poly.type
_entity_poly.pdbx_seq_one_letter_code
_entity_poly.pdbx_strand_id
1 'polypeptide(L)'
;MRELEPGLKMECDILDALEALGYTGPLLEEEALNKAAQSGLSSPEFFDLCVWLGSQIKSLGDMEESITSADGDKDIESFQLEISGFLREMACPYSSLISGDIKDRLKEKEDCLKLLLFLSTELQALKILHSKKSKSSHLEKRNEIHQEVQAICDALGLSNSSSSDIPPLLNSVEQKIKDILSKVKKNHVGKSLLTKPLNSDQVERLEKINNALRNEYECRRRMLMKRLDVTVQSFGWSDRAKVSLLHSLLPVGGSLLQFCRSC
;
A
#
# COMPACT_ATOMS: atom_id res chain seq x y z
N MET A 1 17.62 26.23 -8.30
CA MET A 1 16.67 25.09 -8.22
C MET A 1 15.35 25.62 -8.71
N ARG A 2 14.86 25.14 -9.87
CA ARG A 2 13.54 25.49 -10.38
C ARG A 2 12.54 24.76 -9.48
N GLU A 3 11.75 25.50 -8.71
CA GLU A 3 10.61 24.90 -7.99
C GLU A 3 9.69 24.27 -9.04
N LEU A 4 9.49 22.95 -8.98
CA LEU A 4 8.49 22.29 -9.82
C LEU A 4 7.12 22.82 -9.41
N GLU A 5 6.30 23.15 -10.40
CA GLU A 5 4.91 23.57 -10.19
C GLU A 5 4.18 22.56 -9.28
N PRO A 6 3.36 23.00 -8.30
CA PRO A 6 2.69 22.11 -7.34
C PRO A 6 1.86 21.00 -7.98
N GLY A 7 1.31 21.26 -9.18
CA GLY A 7 0.59 20.29 -10.00
C GLY A 7 1.46 19.07 -10.28
N LEU A 8 2.55 19.24 -11.04
CA LEU A 8 3.48 18.21 -11.54
C LEU A 8 4.00 17.22 -10.47
N LYS A 9 3.98 17.63 -9.19
CA LYS A 9 4.40 16.75 -8.09
C LYS A 9 3.38 15.64 -7.83
N MET A 10 2.09 15.94 -7.94
CA MET A 10 1.03 14.97 -7.65
C MET A 10 0.99 13.87 -8.71
N GLU A 11 1.21 14.16 -9.99
CA GLU A 11 1.22 13.14 -11.04
C GLU A 11 2.34 12.12 -10.81
N CYS A 12 3.55 12.57 -10.48
CA CYS A 12 4.65 11.65 -10.16
C CYS A 12 4.31 10.78 -8.94
N ASP A 13 3.81 11.38 -7.86
CA ASP A 13 3.44 10.65 -6.64
C ASP A 13 2.32 9.62 -6.92
N ILE A 14 1.36 9.94 -7.79
CA ILE A 14 0.30 9.02 -8.24
C ILE A 14 0.87 7.88 -9.07
N LEU A 15 1.74 8.17 -10.04
CA LEU A 15 2.34 7.15 -10.91
C LEU A 15 3.14 6.13 -10.11
N ASP A 16 4.00 6.60 -9.20
CA ASP A 16 4.77 5.76 -8.28
C ASP A 16 3.84 4.90 -7.41
N ALA A 17 2.74 5.48 -6.92
CA ALA A 17 1.77 4.77 -6.12
C ALA A 17 1.04 3.69 -6.93
N LEU A 18 0.60 3.99 -8.15
CA LEU A 18 -0.09 3.04 -9.03
C LEU A 18 0.80 1.85 -9.42
N GLU A 19 2.08 2.11 -9.74
CA GLU A 19 3.06 1.04 -10.01
C GLU A 19 3.24 0.15 -8.78
N ALA A 20 3.46 0.76 -7.60
CA ALA A 20 3.60 0.02 -6.34
C ALA A 20 2.34 -0.77 -5.96
N LEU A 21 1.16 -0.30 -6.35
CA LEU A 21 -0.12 -0.97 -6.11
C LEU A 21 -0.40 -2.12 -7.09
N GLY A 22 0.41 -2.25 -8.16
CA GLY A 22 0.26 -3.26 -9.20
C GLY A 22 -0.83 -2.94 -10.21
N TYR A 23 -1.17 -1.66 -10.40
CA TYR A 23 -2.07 -1.24 -11.47
C TYR A 23 -1.41 -1.52 -12.83
N THR A 24 -2.19 -1.97 -13.81
CA THR A 24 -1.68 -2.34 -15.16
C THR A 24 -2.44 -1.63 -16.29
N GLY A 25 -3.25 -0.62 -15.96
CA GLY A 25 -4.03 0.11 -16.93
C GLY A 25 -3.27 1.27 -17.61
N PRO A 26 -3.93 2.00 -18.52
CA PRO A 26 -3.30 2.98 -19.39
C PRO A 26 -2.77 4.22 -18.65
N LEU A 27 -3.29 4.50 -17.45
CA LEU A 27 -2.90 5.70 -16.68
C LEU A 27 -1.57 5.57 -15.91
N LEU A 28 -0.76 4.55 -16.22
CA LEU A 28 0.66 4.52 -15.84
C LEU A 28 1.54 5.41 -16.72
N GLU A 29 1.03 5.88 -17.84
CA GLU A 29 1.73 6.86 -18.68
C GLU A 29 1.40 8.28 -18.23
N GLU A 30 2.43 9.12 -18.04
CA GLU A 30 2.28 10.49 -17.54
C GLU A 30 1.35 11.35 -18.42
N GLU A 31 1.46 11.27 -19.74
CA GLU A 31 0.59 12.05 -20.63
C GLU A 31 -0.86 11.56 -20.59
N ALA A 32 -1.08 10.25 -20.53
CA ALA A 32 -2.41 9.67 -20.42
C ALA A 32 -3.08 10.08 -19.11
N LEU A 33 -2.36 9.99 -17.99
CA LEU A 33 -2.83 10.44 -16.68
C LEU A 33 -3.22 11.93 -16.71
N ASN A 34 -2.37 12.77 -17.30
CA ASN A 34 -2.62 14.20 -17.43
C ASN A 34 -3.90 14.49 -18.24
N LYS A 35 -4.07 13.84 -19.39
CA LYS A 35 -5.25 14.01 -20.28
C LYS A 35 -6.52 13.51 -19.60
N ALA A 36 -6.45 12.37 -18.92
CA ALA A 36 -7.57 11.79 -18.19
C ALA A 36 -7.98 12.68 -17.01
N ALA A 37 -7.04 13.19 -16.22
CA ALA A 37 -7.32 14.11 -15.12
C ALA A 37 -7.88 15.46 -15.59
N GLN A 38 -7.45 15.97 -16.76
CA GLN A 38 -8.04 17.18 -17.36
C GLN A 38 -9.48 16.96 -17.82
N SER A 39 -9.79 15.75 -18.29
CA SER A 39 -11.13 15.38 -18.78
C SER A 39 -12.06 14.91 -17.65
N GLY A 40 -11.50 14.66 -16.45
CA GLY A 40 -12.21 14.24 -15.26
C GLY A 40 -13.14 13.05 -15.50
N LEU A 41 -14.38 13.15 -15.02
CA LEU A 41 -15.40 12.10 -15.16
C LEU A 41 -15.90 11.87 -16.59
N SER A 42 -15.48 12.69 -17.55
CA SER A 42 -15.76 12.44 -18.97
C SER A 42 -14.74 11.49 -19.61
N SER A 43 -13.59 11.24 -18.96
CA SER A 43 -12.63 10.22 -19.41
C SER A 43 -13.03 8.85 -18.87
N PRO A 44 -13.23 7.84 -19.73
CA PRO A 44 -13.50 6.48 -19.30
C PRO A 44 -12.32 5.89 -18.53
N GLU A 45 -11.08 6.22 -18.89
CA GLU A 45 -9.89 5.74 -18.19
C GLU A 45 -9.81 6.28 -16.75
N PHE A 46 -10.18 7.55 -16.55
CA PHE A 46 -10.24 8.15 -15.20
C PHE A 46 -11.34 7.48 -14.36
N PHE A 47 -12.50 7.27 -14.96
CA PHE A 47 -13.62 6.56 -14.33
C PHE A 47 -13.22 5.15 -13.88
N ASP A 48 -12.63 4.38 -14.80
CA ASP A 48 -12.19 3.01 -14.54
C ASP A 48 -11.12 2.94 -13.46
N LEU A 49 -10.20 3.89 -13.41
CA LEU A 49 -9.21 3.96 -12.34
C LEU A 49 -9.85 4.24 -10.97
N CYS A 50 -10.84 5.14 -10.90
CA CYS A 50 -11.57 5.41 -9.66
C CYS A 50 -12.33 4.17 -9.16
N VAL A 51 -13.01 3.46 -10.08
CA VAL A 51 -13.68 2.19 -9.79
C VAL A 51 -12.69 1.13 -9.32
N TRP A 52 -11.56 1.00 -10.01
CA TRP A 52 -10.51 0.04 -9.64
C TRP A 52 -9.99 0.33 -8.23
N LEU A 53 -9.56 1.57 -7.95
CA LEU A 53 -9.07 1.97 -6.61
C LEU A 53 -10.14 1.72 -5.53
N GLY A 54 -11.39 2.15 -5.78
CA GLY A 54 -12.50 1.95 -4.85
C GLY A 54 -12.77 0.47 -4.56
N SER A 55 -12.75 -0.39 -5.58
CA SER A 55 -12.94 -1.84 -5.43
C SER A 55 -11.83 -2.49 -4.60
N GLN A 56 -10.58 -2.07 -4.79
CA GLN A 56 -9.44 -2.58 -4.03
C GLN A 56 -9.54 -2.16 -2.56
N ILE A 57 -9.90 -0.90 -2.29
CA ILE A 57 -10.11 -0.39 -0.93
C ILE A 57 -11.23 -1.18 -0.24
N LYS A 58 -12.38 -1.35 -0.90
CA LYS A 58 -13.53 -2.10 -0.36
C LYS A 58 -13.21 -3.57 -0.10
N SER A 59 -12.29 -4.16 -0.86
CA SER A 59 -11.86 -5.54 -0.61
C SER A 59 -11.02 -5.72 0.66
N LEU A 60 -10.37 -4.64 1.12
CA LEU A 60 -9.46 -4.64 2.27
C LEU A 60 -10.06 -4.00 3.53
N GLY A 61 -11.04 -3.11 3.37
CA GLY A 61 -11.75 -2.43 4.45
C GLY A 61 -13.20 -2.90 4.60
N ASP A 62 -13.77 -2.74 5.79
CA ASP A 62 -15.20 -3.00 6.05
C ASP A 62 -16.01 -1.76 5.65
N MET A 63 -16.02 -1.47 4.34
CA MET A 63 -16.64 -0.28 3.76
C MET A 63 -18.09 -0.55 3.35
N GLU A 64 -19.02 0.29 3.80
CA GLU A 64 -20.41 0.25 3.37
C GLU A 64 -20.56 0.81 1.95
N GLU A 65 -19.97 1.97 1.68
CA GLU A 65 -20.04 2.66 0.40
C GLU A 65 -19.18 1.95 -0.66
N SER A 66 -19.48 2.19 -1.94
CA SER A 66 -18.68 1.69 -3.06
C SER A 66 -18.72 2.64 -4.24
N ILE A 67 -17.59 2.72 -4.94
CA ILE A 67 -17.49 3.30 -6.27
C ILE A 67 -17.71 2.16 -7.26
N THR A 68 -18.86 2.15 -7.93
CA THR A 68 -19.27 1.02 -8.78
C THR A 68 -19.11 1.33 -10.26
N SER A 69 -18.83 0.29 -11.05
CA SER A 69 -18.86 0.40 -12.51
C SER A 69 -20.30 0.68 -12.99
N ALA A 70 -20.44 1.51 -14.01
CA ALA A 70 -21.74 1.83 -14.58
C ALA A 70 -22.32 0.63 -15.35
N ASP A 71 -23.11 -0.19 -14.69
CA ASP A 71 -24.01 -1.14 -15.37
C ASP A 71 -25.24 -0.35 -15.87
N GLY A 72 -25.06 0.38 -16.97
CA GLY A 72 -26.12 1.01 -17.76
C GLY A 72 -26.86 2.20 -17.09
N ASP A 73 -26.72 3.39 -17.69
CA ASP A 73 -27.52 4.61 -17.43
C ASP A 73 -27.25 5.37 -16.12
N LYS A 74 -26.08 5.18 -15.51
CA LYS A 74 -25.63 6.10 -14.44
C LYS A 74 -25.15 7.42 -15.05
N ASP A 75 -25.80 8.51 -14.68
CA ASP A 75 -25.31 9.85 -14.99
C ASP A 75 -24.10 10.22 -14.13
N ILE A 76 -23.38 11.26 -14.56
CA ILE A 76 -22.17 11.75 -13.88
C ILE A 76 -22.49 12.16 -12.43
N GLU A 77 -23.67 12.72 -12.18
CA GLU A 77 -24.10 13.16 -10.84
C GLU A 77 -24.23 11.98 -9.87
N SER A 78 -24.81 10.87 -10.31
CA SER A 78 -24.92 9.64 -9.51
C SER A 78 -23.53 9.10 -9.13
N PHE A 79 -22.59 9.10 -10.07
CA PHE A 79 -21.22 8.66 -9.78
C PHE A 79 -20.48 9.63 -8.85
N GLN A 80 -20.67 10.93 -9.01
CA GLN A 80 -20.13 11.93 -8.08
C GLN A 80 -20.67 11.73 -6.66
N LEU A 81 -21.94 11.33 -6.50
CA LEU A 81 -22.54 11.01 -5.21
C LEU A 81 -21.91 9.76 -4.58
N GLU A 82 -21.70 8.70 -5.35
CA GLU A 82 -20.98 7.50 -4.88
C GLU A 82 -19.58 7.85 -4.40
N ILE A 83 -18.79 8.59 -5.20
CA ILE A 83 -17.47 9.06 -4.79
C ILE A 83 -17.58 9.90 -3.51
N SER A 84 -18.55 10.80 -3.42
CA SER A 84 -18.70 11.68 -2.26
C SER A 84 -19.05 10.92 -0.98
N GLY A 85 -19.92 9.90 -1.07
CA GLY A 85 -20.25 9.00 0.03
C GLY A 85 -19.02 8.22 0.48
N PHE A 86 -18.34 7.59 -0.48
CA PHE A 86 -17.12 6.83 -0.25
C PHE A 86 -16.01 7.64 0.41
N LEU A 87 -15.76 8.86 -0.09
CA LEU A 87 -14.78 9.77 0.49
C LEU A 87 -15.15 10.24 1.89
N ARG A 88 -16.45 10.42 2.18
CA ARG A 88 -16.92 10.81 3.52
C ARG A 88 -16.72 9.69 4.53
N GLU A 89 -17.02 8.46 4.15
CA GLU A 89 -16.76 7.27 4.98
C GLU A 89 -15.26 7.12 5.27
N MET A 90 -14.40 7.36 4.28
CA MET A 90 -12.93 7.38 4.42
C MET A 90 -12.38 8.62 5.15
N ALA A 91 -13.24 9.52 5.64
CA ALA A 91 -12.85 10.78 6.28
C ALA A 91 -11.89 11.65 5.44
N CYS A 92 -12.16 11.75 4.13
CA CYS A 92 -11.33 12.51 3.18
C CYS A 92 -11.12 13.97 3.64
N PRO A 93 -9.86 14.46 3.68
CA PRO A 93 -9.55 15.78 4.20
C PRO A 93 -9.87 16.92 3.21
N TYR A 94 -10.08 16.61 1.94
CA TYR A 94 -10.27 17.61 0.88
C TYR A 94 -11.73 18.05 0.82
N SER A 95 -12.03 19.21 1.42
CA SER A 95 -13.39 19.76 1.42
C SER A 95 -13.94 20.00 0.02
N SER A 96 -13.10 20.30 -0.97
CA SER A 96 -13.51 20.46 -2.38
C SER A 96 -14.10 19.19 -2.99
N LEU A 97 -13.77 18.01 -2.44
CA LEU A 97 -14.26 16.72 -2.95
C LEU A 97 -15.53 16.23 -2.24
N ILE A 98 -15.83 16.73 -1.03
CA ILE A 98 -16.92 16.20 -0.18
C ILE A 98 -18.01 17.23 0.15
N SER A 99 -17.75 18.51 -0.06
CA SER A 99 -18.64 19.64 0.28
C SER A 99 -18.92 20.53 -0.94
N GLY A 100 -19.88 21.46 -0.81
CA GLY A 100 -20.31 22.33 -1.94
C GLY A 100 -21.32 21.66 -2.88
N ASP A 101 -21.63 22.31 -4.00
CA ASP A 101 -22.52 21.77 -5.03
C ASP A 101 -21.89 20.55 -5.69
N ILE A 102 -22.65 19.46 -5.84
CA ILE A 102 -22.19 18.21 -6.47
C ILE A 102 -21.72 18.47 -7.91
N LYS A 103 -22.40 19.38 -8.61
CA LYS A 103 -22.12 19.70 -10.01
C LYS A 103 -20.76 20.34 -10.21
N ASP A 104 -20.19 20.94 -9.17
CA ASP A 104 -18.91 21.64 -9.26
C ASP A 104 -17.70 20.78 -8.88
N ARG A 105 -17.93 19.58 -8.34
CA ARG A 105 -16.85 18.68 -7.90
C ARG A 105 -16.21 17.95 -9.07
N LEU A 106 -14.91 17.70 -8.98
CA LEU A 106 -14.14 16.93 -9.99
C LEU A 106 -14.21 17.53 -11.41
N LYS A 107 -14.48 18.84 -11.53
CA LYS A 107 -14.37 19.58 -12.80
C LYS A 107 -12.94 19.98 -13.10
N GLU A 108 -12.22 20.41 -12.06
CA GLU A 108 -10.85 20.88 -12.18
C GLU A 108 -9.87 19.70 -12.15
N LYS A 109 -8.84 19.77 -12.99
CA LYS A 109 -7.75 18.78 -13.03
C LYS A 109 -7.17 18.54 -11.64
N GLU A 110 -6.97 19.61 -10.88
CA GLU A 110 -6.43 19.58 -9.53
C GLU A 110 -7.27 18.71 -8.57
N ASP A 111 -8.59 18.82 -8.62
CA ASP A 111 -9.48 18.02 -7.77
C ASP A 111 -9.49 16.55 -8.21
N CYS A 112 -9.36 16.29 -9.51
CA CYS A 112 -9.18 14.93 -10.04
C CYS A 112 -7.87 14.29 -9.55
N LEU A 113 -6.76 15.03 -9.55
CA LEU A 113 -5.49 14.55 -9.03
C LEU A 113 -5.54 14.32 -7.51
N LYS A 114 -6.16 15.23 -6.74
CA LYS A 114 -6.37 15.02 -5.29
C LYS A 114 -7.15 13.76 -4.99
N LEU A 115 -8.19 13.46 -5.79
CA LEU A 115 -8.96 12.24 -5.66
C LEU A 115 -8.06 11.00 -5.86
N LEU A 116 -7.32 10.94 -6.96
CA LEU A 116 -6.45 9.80 -7.27
C LEU A 116 -5.32 9.65 -6.24
N LEU A 117 -4.70 10.74 -5.82
CA LEU A 117 -3.68 10.74 -4.78
C LEU A 117 -4.24 10.24 -3.45
N PHE A 118 -5.42 10.71 -3.04
CA PHE A 118 -6.08 10.24 -1.83
C PHE A 118 -6.39 8.74 -1.89
N LEU A 119 -7.09 8.29 -2.93
CA LEU A 119 -7.50 6.88 -3.05
C LEU A 119 -6.29 5.94 -3.14
N SER A 120 -5.26 6.29 -3.91
CA SER A 120 -4.04 5.47 -4.03
C SER A 120 -3.28 5.39 -2.70
N THR A 121 -3.11 6.50 -1.99
CA THR A 121 -2.40 6.51 -0.70
C THR A 121 -3.18 5.81 0.42
N GLU A 122 -4.51 5.95 0.46
CA GLU A 122 -5.36 5.19 1.38
C GLU A 122 -5.32 3.68 1.10
N LEU A 123 -5.33 3.28 -0.18
CA LEU A 123 -5.16 1.88 -0.54
C LEU A 123 -3.80 1.32 -0.10
N GLN A 124 -2.72 2.08 -0.27
CA GLN A 124 -1.40 1.71 0.24
C GLN A 124 -1.43 1.55 1.78
N ALA A 125 -2.04 2.50 2.50
CA ALA A 125 -2.17 2.44 3.95
C ALA A 125 -2.95 1.20 4.40
N LEU A 126 -4.07 0.90 3.75
CA LEU A 126 -4.88 -0.30 4.02
C LEU A 126 -4.11 -1.58 3.76
N LYS A 127 -3.38 -1.69 2.65
CA LYS A 127 -2.51 -2.85 2.37
C LYS A 127 -1.46 -3.05 3.47
N ILE A 128 -0.85 -1.97 3.97
CA ILE A 128 0.10 -2.02 5.08
C ILE A 128 -0.58 -2.51 6.36
N LEU A 129 -1.75 -1.96 6.71
CA LEU A 129 -2.49 -2.35 7.91
C LEU A 129 -2.95 -3.81 7.85
N HIS A 130 -3.45 -4.27 6.70
CA HIS A 130 -3.84 -5.65 6.48
C HIS A 130 -2.65 -6.60 6.64
N SER A 131 -1.48 -6.27 6.07
CA SER A 131 -0.25 -7.05 6.23
C SER A 131 0.25 -7.14 7.68
N LYS A 132 -0.16 -6.21 8.55
CA LYS A 132 0.18 -6.23 9.99
C LYS A 132 -0.83 -6.99 10.81
N LYS A 133 -2.13 -6.85 10.51
CA LYS A 133 -3.20 -7.58 11.20
C LYS A 133 -3.02 -9.09 11.04
N SER A 134 -2.71 -9.53 9.84
CA SER A 134 -2.43 -10.93 9.50
C SER A 134 -1.29 -11.54 10.35
N LYS A 135 -0.29 -10.74 10.75
CA LYS A 135 0.83 -11.18 11.62
C LYS A 135 0.44 -11.37 13.09
N SER A 136 -0.75 -10.94 13.51
CA SER A 136 -1.15 -10.86 14.92
C SER A 136 -2.09 -11.98 15.40
N SER A 137 -2.75 -12.71 14.50
CA SER A 137 -3.66 -13.80 14.91
C SER A 137 -3.01 -15.19 14.73
N HIS A 138 -3.22 -16.08 15.71
CA HIS A 138 -2.58 -17.40 15.73
C HIS A 138 -3.17 -18.38 14.69
N LEU A 139 -4.39 -18.11 14.22
CA LEU A 139 -5.07 -18.85 13.15
C LEU A 139 -4.67 -18.33 11.75
N GLU A 140 -4.49 -17.02 11.58
CA GLU A 140 -4.01 -16.46 10.30
C GLU A 140 -2.52 -16.73 10.08
N LYS A 141 -1.67 -16.75 11.12
CA LYS A 141 -0.27 -17.21 10.96
C LYS A 141 -0.16 -18.59 10.31
N ARG A 142 -1.11 -19.49 10.57
CA ARG A 142 -1.15 -20.81 9.94
C ARG A 142 -1.50 -20.71 8.45
N ASN A 143 -2.40 -19.79 8.09
CA ASN A 143 -2.74 -19.48 6.71
C ASN A 143 -1.61 -18.74 5.99
N GLU A 144 -0.91 -17.80 6.64
CA GLU A 144 0.27 -17.12 6.10
C GLU A 144 1.38 -18.13 5.80
N ILE A 145 1.72 -19.00 6.75
CA ILE A 145 2.72 -20.06 6.52
C ILE A 145 2.28 -20.96 5.36
N HIS A 146 0.99 -21.27 5.25
CA HIS A 146 0.48 -22.05 4.14
C HIS A 146 0.59 -21.30 2.79
N GLN A 147 0.27 -20.01 2.76
CA GLN A 147 0.41 -19.16 1.57
C GLN A 147 1.86 -18.98 1.15
N GLU A 148 2.79 -18.80 2.09
CA GLU A 148 4.23 -18.71 1.80
C GLU A 148 4.77 -20.03 1.24
N VAL A 149 4.40 -21.15 1.85
CA VAL A 149 4.75 -22.48 1.31
C VAL A 149 4.13 -22.69 -0.07
N GLN A 150 2.90 -22.21 -0.29
CA GLN A 150 2.23 -22.27 -1.58
C GLN A 150 2.96 -21.42 -2.64
N ALA A 151 3.36 -20.19 -2.30
CA ALA A 151 4.14 -19.32 -3.18
C ALA A 151 5.50 -19.95 -3.55
N ILE A 152 6.14 -20.64 -2.61
CA ILE A 152 7.36 -21.43 -2.90
C ILE A 152 7.05 -22.55 -3.89
N CYS A 153 5.95 -23.28 -3.71
CA CYS A 153 5.53 -24.34 -4.63
C CYS A 153 5.25 -23.79 -6.03
N ASP A 154 4.52 -22.68 -6.15
CA ASP A 154 4.19 -22.04 -7.42
C ASP A 154 5.46 -21.55 -8.14
N ALA A 155 6.37 -20.89 -7.41
CA ALA A 155 7.65 -20.44 -7.95
C ALA A 155 8.55 -21.61 -8.43
N LEU A 156 8.44 -22.77 -7.77
CA LEU A 156 9.16 -23.99 -8.15
C LEU A 156 8.41 -24.84 -9.19
N GLY A 157 7.20 -24.45 -9.59
CA GLY A 157 6.34 -25.19 -10.51
C GLY A 157 5.91 -26.57 -9.98
N LEU A 158 5.73 -26.69 -8.67
CA LEU A 158 5.22 -27.90 -8.02
C LEU A 158 3.70 -27.89 -8.08
N SER A 159 3.09 -28.94 -8.65
CA SER A 159 1.64 -29.10 -8.64
C SER A 159 1.16 -29.32 -7.20
N ASN A 160 0.18 -28.52 -6.78
CA ASN A 160 -0.43 -28.63 -5.44
C ASN A 160 -0.97 -30.04 -5.23
N SER A 161 -0.21 -30.88 -4.54
CA SER A 161 -0.78 -32.10 -3.98
C SER A 161 -1.77 -31.62 -2.93
N SER A 162 -3.05 -31.84 -3.18
CA SER A 162 -4.18 -31.61 -2.27
C SER A 162 -4.08 -32.37 -0.93
N SER A 163 -2.92 -32.92 -0.60
CA SER A 163 -2.60 -33.50 0.70
C SER A 163 -2.33 -32.40 1.71
N SER A 164 -3.20 -32.32 2.71
CA SER A 164 -3.10 -31.47 3.90
C SER A 164 -1.82 -31.64 4.75
N ASP A 165 -0.85 -32.48 4.34
CA ASP A 165 0.34 -32.81 5.13
C ASP A 165 1.58 -32.01 4.69
N ILE A 166 2.10 -31.19 5.60
CA ILE A 166 3.26 -30.29 5.39
C ILE A 166 4.60 -31.04 5.21
N PRO A 167 4.93 -32.10 5.97
CA PRO A 167 6.24 -32.77 5.84
C PRO A 167 6.56 -33.33 4.43
N PRO A 168 5.66 -34.06 3.73
CA PRO A 168 5.95 -34.56 2.38
C PRO A 168 6.02 -33.43 1.33
N LEU A 169 5.31 -32.33 1.55
CA LEU A 169 5.40 -31.13 0.71
C LEU A 169 6.79 -30.49 0.81
N LEU A 170 7.29 -30.29 2.03
CA LEU A 170 8.63 -29.74 2.26
C LEU A 170 9.73 -30.64 1.67
N ASN A 171 9.57 -31.97 1.74
CA ASN A 171 10.48 -32.89 1.06
C ASN A 171 10.47 -32.69 -0.47
N SER A 172 9.29 -32.52 -1.06
CA SER A 172 9.16 -32.26 -2.51
C SER A 172 9.83 -30.95 -2.91
N VAL A 173 9.66 -29.90 -2.11
CA VAL A 173 10.35 -28.61 -2.24
C VAL A 173 11.87 -28.80 -2.18
N GLU A 174 12.38 -29.50 -1.18
CA GLU A 174 13.81 -29.76 -1.04
C GLU A 174 14.38 -30.50 -2.25
N GLN A 175 13.71 -31.54 -2.74
CA GLN A 175 14.15 -32.30 -3.90
C GLN A 175 14.15 -31.45 -5.17
N LYS A 176 13.14 -30.61 -5.37
CA LYS A 176 13.06 -29.72 -6.53
C LYS A 176 14.17 -28.67 -6.50
N ILE A 177 14.49 -28.11 -5.33
CA ILE A 177 15.61 -27.19 -5.16
C ILE A 177 16.93 -27.90 -5.49
N LYS A 178 17.16 -29.13 -4.99
CA LYS A 178 18.36 -29.91 -5.31
C LYS A 178 18.50 -30.19 -6.81
N ASP A 179 17.40 -30.56 -7.48
CA ASP A 179 17.37 -30.79 -8.94
C ASP A 179 17.73 -29.50 -9.71
N ILE A 180 17.11 -28.37 -9.37
CA ILE A 180 17.42 -27.07 -9.98
C ILE A 180 18.90 -26.73 -9.76
N LEU A 181 19.39 -26.80 -8.52
CA LEU A 181 20.78 -26.49 -8.19
C LEU A 181 21.79 -27.38 -8.95
N SER A 182 21.43 -28.64 -9.24
CA SER A 182 22.28 -29.54 -10.03
C SER A 182 22.43 -29.12 -11.50
N LYS A 183 21.43 -28.39 -12.03
CA LYS A 183 21.38 -27.92 -13.42
C LYS A 183 22.09 -26.58 -13.61
N VAL A 184 22.35 -25.84 -12.53
CA VAL A 184 23.04 -24.54 -12.60
C VAL A 184 24.54 -24.69 -12.37
N LYS A 185 25.35 -23.77 -12.93
CA LYS A 185 26.81 -23.75 -12.74
C LYS A 185 27.14 -23.70 -11.24
N LYS A 186 28.19 -24.42 -10.82
CA LYS A 186 28.64 -24.55 -9.40
C LYS A 186 28.86 -23.22 -8.66
N ASN A 187 29.06 -22.11 -9.37
CA ASN A 187 29.30 -20.78 -8.80
C ASN A 187 28.09 -19.84 -8.90
N HIS A 188 26.92 -20.33 -9.34
CA HIS A 188 25.74 -19.50 -9.49
C HIS A 188 25.13 -19.11 -8.15
N VAL A 189 25.12 -20.04 -7.19
CA VAL A 189 24.79 -19.77 -5.79
C VAL A 189 26.10 -19.61 -5.05
N GLY A 190 26.26 -18.47 -4.36
CA GLY A 190 27.47 -18.17 -3.60
C GLY A 190 27.78 -19.24 -2.55
N LYS A 191 29.02 -19.24 -2.04
CA LYS A 191 29.43 -20.18 -0.99
C LYS A 191 28.55 -20.00 0.26
N SER A 192 28.03 -21.11 0.80
CA SER A 192 27.27 -21.08 2.05
C SER A 192 28.09 -20.42 3.16
N LEU A 193 27.48 -19.44 3.84
CA LEU A 193 28.06 -18.78 5.01
C LEU A 193 28.10 -19.72 6.23
N LEU A 194 27.15 -20.68 6.29
CA LEU A 194 27.05 -21.69 7.34
C LEU A 194 27.25 -23.08 6.74
N THR A 195 28.39 -23.69 7.02
CA THR A 195 28.77 -25.01 6.49
C THR A 195 28.64 -26.15 7.50
N LYS A 196 28.42 -25.81 8.78
CA LYS A 196 28.26 -26.78 9.87
C LYS A 196 26.91 -26.56 10.56
N PRO A 197 26.20 -27.63 10.95
CA PRO A 197 25.02 -27.50 11.77
C PRO A 197 25.40 -26.86 13.11
N LEU A 198 24.52 -25.99 13.62
CA LEU A 198 24.69 -25.37 14.92
C LEU A 198 24.28 -26.36 16.01
N ASN A 199 25.04 -26.41 17.10
CA ASN A 199 24.60 -27.14 18.30
C ASN A 199 23.60 -26.29 19.12
N SER A 200 22.98 -26.91 20.13
CA SER A 200 21.94 -26.27 20.95
C SER A 200 22.39 -24.92 21.55
N ASP A 201 23.60 -24.87 22.12
CA ASP A 201 24.14 -23.66 22.76
C ASP A 201 24.40 -22.55 21.74
N GLN A 202 24.86 -22.91 20.54
CA GLN A 202 25.08 -21.97 19.44
C GLN A 202 23.77 -21.40 18.90
N VAL A 203 22.72 -22.23 18.80
CA VAL A 203 21.37 -21.77 18.41
C VAL A 203 20.83 -20.79 19.44
N GLU A 204 20.93 -21.11 20.73
CA GLU A 204 20.47 -20.21 21.81
C GLU A 204 21.24 -18.87 21.77
N ARG A 205 22.55 -18.91 21.54
CA ARG A 205 23.36 -17.70 21.39
C ARG A 205 22.96 -16.88 20.16
N LEU A 206 22.67 -17.53 19.04
CA LEU A 206 22.21 -16.86 17.83
C LEU A 206 20.85 -16.18 18.05
N GLU A 207 19.93 -16.84 18.75
CA GLU A 207 18.63 -16.26 19.12
C GLU A 207 18.80 -15.03 20.03
N LYS A 208 19.71 -15.08 21.01
CA LYS A 208 20.03 -13.92 21.86
C LYS A 208 20.54 -12.74 21.04
N ILE A 209 21.45 -12.98 20.09
CA ILE A 209 21.99 -11.93 19.19
C ILE A 209 20.85 -11.36 18.33
N ASN A 210 20.03 -12.23 17.73
CA ASN A 210 18.91 -11.82 16.90
C ASN A 210 17.90 -10.96 17.67
N ASN A 211 17.58 -11.34 18.92
CA ASN A 211 16.69 -10.57 19.79
C ASN A 211 17.29 -9.20 20.14
N ALA A 212 18.59 -9.14 20.46
CA ALA A 212 19.27 -7.87 20.71
C ALA A 212 19.23 -6.94 19.49
N LEU A 213 19.53 -7.47 18.29
CA LEU A 213 19.47 -6.71 17.04
C LEU A 213 18.05 -6.22 16.75
N ARG A 214 17.02 -7.07 16.88
CA ARG A 214 15.62 -6.67 16.71
C ARG A 214 15.24 -5.51 17.62
N ASN A 215 15.60 -5.61 18.90
CA ASN A 215 15.33 -4.54 19.87
C ASN A 215 16.03 -3.23 19.48
N GLU A 216 17.26 -3.31 19.00
CA GLU A 216 18.03 -2.15 18.54
C GLU A 216 17.41 -1.52 17.28
N TYR A 217 17.01 -2.33 16.30
CA TYR A 217 16.30 -1.87 15.10
C TYR A 217 14.97 -1.22 15.43
N GLU A 218 14.18 -1.79 16.35
CA GLU A 218 12.94 -1.21 16.83
C GLU A 218 13.17 0.14 17.54
N CYS A 219 14.23 0.23 18.35
CA CYS A 219 14.61 1.48 19.00
C CYS A 219 14.98 2.56 17.97
N ARG A 220 15.82 2.22 16.99
CA ARG A 220 16.21 3.14 15.89
C ARG A 220 15.00 3.58 15.08
N ARG A 221 14.09 2.66 14.74
CA ARG A 221 12.86 2.95 14.00
C ARG A 221 11.99 3.96 14.75
N ARG A 222 11.75 3.74 16.05
CA ARG A 222 11.00 4.68 16.90
C ARG A 222 11.68 6.05 17.02
N MET A 223 13.01 6.08 17.16
CA MET A 223 13.76 7.33 17.20
C MET A 223 13.64 8.12 15.89
N LEU A 224 13.77 7.45 14.73
CA LEU A 224 13.62 8.09 13.42
C LEU A 224 12.22 8.66 13.22
N MET A 225 11.18 7.90 13.58
CA MET A 225 9.80 8.37 13.52
C MET A 225 9.57 9.56 14.44
N LYS A 226 10.06 9.49 15.69
CA LYS A 226 9.92 10.61 16.62
C LYS A 226 10.65 11.87 16.14
N ARG A 227 11.82 11.70 15.49
CA ARG A 227 12.55 12.82 14.90
C ARG A 227 11.77 13.44 13.75
N LEU A 228 11.14 12.63 12.90
CA LEU A 228 10.25 13.11 11.84
C LEU A 228 9.09 13.91 12.45
N ASP A 229 8.40 13.38 13.46
CA ASP A 229 7.31 14.07 14.15
C ASP A 229 7.73 15.43 14.69
N VAL A 230 8.84 15.49 15.44
CA VAL A 230 9.35 16.74 16.01
C VAL A 230 9.75 17.72 14.91
N THR A 231 10.30 17.23 13.79
CA THR A 231 10.65 18.07 12.64
C THR A 231 9.39 18.67 12.00
N VAL A 232 8.35 17.86 11.76
CA VAL A 232 7.05 18.33 11.24
C VAL A 232 6.42 19.35 12.19
N GLN A 233 6.41 19.05 13.49
CA GLN A 233 5.87 19.95 14.52
C GLN A 233 6.61 21.28 14.58
N SER A 234 7.93 21.29 14.37
CA SER A 234 8.74 22.52 14.40
C SER A 234 8.32 23.54 13.33
N PHE A 235 7.82 23.08 12.18
CA PHE A 235 7.29 23.98 11.15
C PHE A 235 6.06 24.74 11.64
N GLY A 236 5.23 24.16 12.50
CA GLY A 236 4.03 24.80 13.07
C GLY A 236 4.29 25.89 14.12
N TRP A 237 5.54 26.13 14.50
CA TRP A 237 5.89 27.07 15.58
C TRP A 237 6.12 28.51 15.08
N SER A 238 6.24 28.73 13.78
CA SER A 238 6.29 30.10 13.23
C SER A 238 4.87 30.65 13.03
N ASP A 239 4.66 31.93 13.34
CA ASP A 239 3.33 32.56 13.19
C ASP A 239 2.84 32.56 11.73
N ARG A 240 3.76 32.55 10.77
CA ARG A 240 3.45 32.42 9.33
C ARG A 240 2.97 31.01 8.97
N ALA A 241 3.46 29.98 9.66
CA ALA A 241 3.06 28.59 9.42
C ALA A 241 1.75 28.23 10.14
N LYS A 242 1.43 28.84 11.29
CA LYS A 242 0.11 28.62 11.95
C LYS A 242 -1.05 28.97 11.01
N VAL A 243 -0.94 30.04 10.24
CA VAL A 243 -1.99 30.48 9.30
C VAL A 243 -2.14 29.51 8.11
N SER A 244 -1.05 28.87 7.66
CA SER A 244 -1.06 27.93 6.53
C SER A 244 -1.37 26.49 6.92
N LEU A 245 -0.86 26.01 8.07
CA LEU A 245 -1.12 24.67 8.59
C LEU A 245 -2.56 24.53 9.11
N LEU A 246 -3.16 25.59 9.67
CA LEU A 246 -4.58 25.55 10.05
C LEU A 246 -5.51 25.32 8.85
N HIS A 247 -5.11 25.77 7.66
CA HIS A 247 -5.91 25.64 6.45
C HIS A 247 -5.66 24.34 5.67
N SER A 248 -4.60 23.58 5.99
CA SER A 248 -4.16 22.41 5.20
C SER A 248 -4.05 21.10 5.97
N LEU A 249 -3.92 21.11 7.30
CA LEU A 249 -3.62 19.90 8.10
C LEU A 249 -4.65 19.58 9.19
N LEU A 250 -5.73 20.36 9.30
CA LEU A 250 -6.72 20.18 10.36
C LEU A 250 -7.67 18.96 10.22
N PRO A 251 -7.78 18.23 9.09
CA PRO A 251 -8.44 16.93 9.11
C PRO A 251 -7.45 15.74 9.22
N VAL A 252 -6.16 15.93 8.91
CA VAL A 252 -5.20 14.81 8.74
C VAL A 252 -4.62 14.29 10.06
N GLY A 253 -4.85 15.01 11.16
CA GLY A 253 -4.39 14.61 12.50
C GLY A 253 -5.01 13.34 13.06
N GLY A 254 -6.11 12.83 12.48
CA GLY A 254 -6.75 11.58 12.92
C GLY A 254 -6.06 10.33 12.38
N SER A 255 -5.90 10.25 11.05
CA SER A 255 -5.52 8.99 10.37
C SER A 255 -4.02 8.67 10.44
N LEU A 256 -3.14 9.68 10.35
CA LEU A 256 -1.69 9.47 10.51
C LEU A 256 -1.31 9.08 11.94
N LEU A 257 -2.00 9.62 12.95
CA LEU A 257 -1.78 9.26 14.36
C LEU A 257 -2.30 7.85 14.68
N GLN A 258 -3.36 7.38 14.01
CA GLN A 258 -3.87 6.02 14.17
C GLN A 258 -2.99 4.99 13.45
N PHE A 259 -2.41 5.37 12.31
CA PHE A 259 -1.40 4.57 11.61
C PHE A 259 -0.12 4.43 12.42
N CYS A 260 0.45 5.53 12.94
CA CYS A 260 1.68 5.50 13.73
C CYS A 260 1.54 4.90 15.14
N ARG A 261 0.37 5.03 15.80
CA ARG A 261 0.14 4.39 17.11
C ARG A 261 -0.05 2.87 17.04
N SER A 262 -0.33 2.34 15.85
CA SER A 262 -0.48 0.90 15.60
C SER A 262 0.77 0.27 14.94
N CYS A 263 1.89 1.01 14.83
CA CYS A 263 3.17 0.56 14.27
C CYS A 263 4.20 0.10 15.30
#